data_AF-A0AA40HGU6-F1
#
_entry.id   AF-A0AA40HGU6-F1
#
_cell.length_a   1.000
_cell.length_b   1.000
_cell.length_c   1.000
_cell.angle_alpha   90.00
_cell.angle_beta   90.00
_cell.angle_gamma   90.00
#
_symmetry.space_group_name_H-M   'P 1'
#
loop_
_entity.id
_entity.type
_entity.pdbx_description
1 polymer ?
#
loop_
_entity_poly.entity_id
_entity_poly.type
_entity_poly.pdbx_seq_one_letter_code
_entity_poly.pdbx_strand_id
1 'polypeptide(L)'
;MAAPMPRGWSCLSRALGWWSRQPVLMTQSIAVVPVRTKARFTPPAHEPKYKSEKDFIERSRKAGVVIPPERLERPIHLACTGGIFDPYVPPEGDARVSALSKEGLAQKTERLKKNVASQLSIRKIRDYDANFKIKDFPEKAKDIFIEAHLCLNKHDRLHTLATENCFPDMVWDIQYKTVRWSFVESLEPARVVQVRCSSMVNQGNVYGQVTVRMHTRQTLAIYDRFGRLMYGQEDVPKDVLEYVVFEKHLTNPYGSWRMHGKIVPPWAPPKQPILKTVMIPGPQLKPGEDCEEPQGEAHRSQLA
;
A
#
# COMPACT_ATOMS: atom_id res chain seq x y z
N MET A 1 2.63 -13.87 -2.70
CA MET A 1 3.95 -13.57 -2.12
C MET A 1 5.03 -14.15 -3.04
N ALA A 2 6.07 -13.38 -3.32
CA ALA A 2 7.11 -13.73 -4.28
C ALA A 2 8.05 -14.82 -3.72
N ALA A 3 8.30 -15.87 -4.53
CA ALA A 3 9.24 -16.93 -4.22
C ALA A 3 10.69 -16.51 -4.57
N PRO A 4 11.71 -16.86 -3.76
CA PRO A 4 13.10 -16.73 -4.16
C PRO A 4 13.54 -17.97 -4.96
N MET A 5 14.13 -17.75 -6.14
CA MET A 5 14.78 -18.80 -6.94
C MET A 5 16.18 -19.13 -6.40
N PRO A 6 16.61 -20.42 -6.42
CA PRO A 6 17.98 -20.78 -6.09
C PRO A 6 18.90 -20.60 -7.30
N ARG A 7 20.03 -19.92 -7.09
CA ARG A 7 21.17 -19.89 -8.01
C ARG A 7 21.84 -21.26 -8.01
N GLY A 8 21.82 -21.96 -9.14
CA GLY A 8 22.66 -23.13 -9.36
C GLY A 8 24.14 -22.76 -9.39
N TRP A 9 24.96 -23.52 -8.68
CA TRP A 9 26.42 -23.49 -8.81
C TRP A 9 26.83 -24.43 -9.93
N SER A 10 27.44 -23.90 -10.98
CA SER A 10 28.09 -24.66 -12.04
C SER A 10 29.46 -25.14 -11.57
N CYS A 11 29.67 -26.45 -11.55
CA CYS A 11 31.00 -27.06 -11.38
C CYS A 11 31.76 -26.96 -12.72
N LEU A 12 32.81 -26.14 -12.76
CA LEU A 12 33.82 -26.18 -13.82
C LEU A 12 34.96 -27.09 -13.37
N SER A 13 35.09 -28.24 -14.03
CA SER A 13 36.27 -29.10 -13.96
C SER A 13 37.42 -28.46 -14.74
N ARG A 14 38.54 -28.15 -14.06
CA ARG A 14 39.79 -27.73 -14.72
C ARG A 14 40.76 -28.90 -14.78
N ALA A 15 41.08 -29.28 -16.02
CA ALA A 15 42.09 -30.26 -16.38
C ALA A 15 43.48 -29.86 -15.89
N LEU A 16 44.24 -30.86 -15.46
CA LEU A 16 45.66 -30.79 -15.13
C LEU A 16 46.49 -30.66 -16.41
N GLY A 17 47.33 -29.63 -16.48
CA GLY A 17 48.40 -29.49 -17.47
C GLY A 17 49.68 -29.02 -16.78
N TRP A 18 50.63 -29.94 -16.63
CA TRP A 18 52.04 -29.68 -16.33
C TRP A 18 52.70 -28.90 -17.46
N TRP A 19 53.51 -27.86 -17.22
CA TRP A 19 54.79 -27.57 -17.93
C TRP A 19 55.67 -26.56 -17.15
N SER A 20 56.91 -26.99 -16.89
CA SER A 20 58.20 -26.26 -16.81
C SER A 20 58.52 -25.17 -15.75
N ARG A 21 59.82 -25.14 -15.43
CA ARG A 21 60.55 -24.52 -14.31
C ARG A 21 61.05 -23.09 -14.59
N GLN A 22 61.21 -22.29 -13.52
CA GLN A 22 62.30 -21.34 -13.14
C GLN A 22 61.78 -20.00 -12.52
N PRO A 23 62.61 -19.17 -11.84
CA PRO A 23 62.97 -19.29 -10.43
C PRO A 23 62.43 -18.13 -9.55
N VAL A 24 62.57 -18.32 -8.25
CA VAL A 24 62.05 -17.52 -7.13
C VAL A 24 62.57 -16.07 -7.12
N LEU A 25 61.66 -15.10 -7.17
CA LEU A 25 61.85 -13.72 -6.71
C LEU A 25 60.98 -13.54 -5.45
N MET A 26 61.64 -13.27 -4.33
CA MET A 26 61.03 -12.99 -3.03
C MET A 26 60.13 -11.75 -3.11
N THR A 27 58.82 -11.95 -3.05
CA THR A 27 57.83 -10.91 -2.78
C THR A 27 57.46 -10.94 -1.30
N GLN A 28 57.58 -9.78 -0.66
CA GLN A 28 57.27 -9.55 0.74
C GLN A 28 55.83 -10.00 1.05
N SER A 29 55.71 -10.91 2.02
CA SER A 29 54.43 -11.41 2.52
C SER A 29 53.70 -10.31 3.29
N ILE A 30 52.76 -9.64 2.64
CA ILE A 30 51.72 -8.86 3.32
C ILE A 30 50.87 -9.86 4.12
N ALA A 31 51.03 -9.86 5.44
CA ALA A 31 50.21 -10.65 6.34
C ALA A 31 48.77 -10.12 6.31
N VAL A 32 47.92 -10.71 5.47
CA VAL A 32 46.48 -10.49 5.51
C VAL A 32 45.95 -11.17 6.78
N VAL A 33 45.71 -10.38 7.82
CA VAL A 33 45.00 -10.84 9.02
C VAL A 33 43.53 -11.02 8.66
N PRO A 34 42.98 -12.25 8.66
CA PRO A 34 41.57 -12.44 8.39
C PRO A 34 40.77 -11.84 9.56
N VAL A 35 40.10 -10.71 9.32
CA VAL A 35 39.12 -10.17 10.27
C VAL A 35 37.98 -11.19 10.36
N ARG A 36 37.87 -11.84 11.52
CA ARG A 36 36.87 -12.86 11.81
C ARG A 36 35.48 -12.21 11.85
N THR A 37 34.87 -11.99 10.69
CA THR A 37 33.48 -11.55 10.61
C THR A 37 32.61 -12.68 11.13
N LYS A 38 32.00 -12.50 12.31
CA LYS A 38 31.03 -13.47 12.84
C LYS A 38 29.96 -13.70 11.77
N ALA A 39 29.82 -14.94 11.31
CA ALA A 39 28.72 -15.32 10.45
C ALA A 39 27.42 -14.99 11.19
N ARG A 40 26.61 -14.07 10.65
CA ARG A 40 25.28 -13.79 11.21
C ARG A 40 24.42 -15.01 10.93
N PHE A 41 24.21 -15.82 11.95
CA PHE A 41 23.23 -16.90 11.92
C PHE A 41 21.84 -16.27 11.97
N THR A 42 21.12 -16.29 10.86
CA THR A 42 19.68 -16.08 10.86
C THR A 42 19.00 -17.44 11.09
N PRO A 43 18.27 -17.65 12.20
CA PRO A 43 17.52 -18.88 12.40
C PRO A 43 16.48 -19.06 11.29
N PRO A 44 16.13 -20.31 10.93
CA PRO A 44 15.08 -20.56 9.95
C PRO A 44 13.74 -20.03 10.46
N ALA A 45 12.99 -19.34 9.60
CA ALA A 45 11.62 -18.95 9.90
C ALA A 45 10.77 -20.23 10.01
N HIS A 46 10.23 -20.51 11.20
CA HIS A 46 9.32 -21.64 11.38
C HIS A 46 7.96 -21.27 10.80
N GLU A 47 7.63 -21.85 9.65
CA GLU A 47 6.28 -21.70 9.12
C GLU A 47 5.29 -22.45 10.03
N PRO A 48 4.19 -21.81 10.43
CA PRO A 48 3.16 -22.49 11.18
C PRO A 48 2.65 -23.66 10.34
N LYS A 49 2.71 -24.87 10.90
CA LYS A 49 2.32 -26.07 10.15
C LYS A 49 0.81 -26.10 9.82
N TYR A 50 0.00 -25.20 10.38
CA TYR A 50 -1.45 -25.12 10.22
C TYR A 50 -1.83 -24.08 9.17
N LYS A 51 -2.91 -24.35 8.42
CA LYS A 51 -3.40 -23.46 7.36
C LYS A 51 -4.59 -22.62 7.82
N SER A 52 -5.35 -23.10 8.79
CA SER A 52 -6.50 -22.41 9.36
C SER A 52 -6.38 -22.28 10.88
N GLU A 53 -7.09 -21.30 11.45
CA GLU A 53 -7.18 -21.09 12.90
C GLU A 53 -7.81 -22.29 13.61
N LYS A 54 -8.75 -22.98 12.95
CA LYS A 54 -9.34 -24.22 13.47
C LYS A 54 -8.30 -25.34 13.56
N ASP A 55 -7.49 -25.53 12.52
CA ASP A 55 -6.39 -26.51 12.54
C ASP A 55 -5.33 -26.16 13.60
N PHE A 56 -5.09 -24.86 13.82
CA PHE A 56 -4.21 -24.40 14.89
C PHE A 56 -4.74 -24.78 16.26
N ILE A 57 -6.02 -24.51 16.51
CA ILE A 57 -6.68 -24.84 17.78
C ILE A 57 -6.68 -26.36 17.97
N GLU A 58 -7.00 -27.14 16.94
CA GLU A 58 -6.96 -28.60 17.01
C GLU A 58 -5.56 -29.15 17.27
N ARG A 59 -4.53 -28.58 16.63
CA ARG A 59 -3.14 -28.99 16.86
C ARG A 59 -2.64 -28.58 18.23
N SER A 60 -3.01 -27.39 18.70
CA SER A 60 -2.68 -26.93 20.05
C SER A 60 -3.35 -27.84 21.08
N ARG A 61 -4.62 -28.21 20.88
CA ARG A 61 -5.33 -29.21 21.67
C ARG A 61 -4.64 -30.58 21.63
N LYS A 62 -4.28 -31.08 20.43
CA LYS A 62 -3.55 -32.35 20.25
C LYS A 62 -2.14 -32.33 20.87
N ALA A 63 -1.50 -31.17 20.92
CA ALA A 63 -0.22 -30.93 21.57
C ALA A 63 -0.35 -30.72 23.10
N GLY A 64 -1.58 -30.76 23.65
CA GLY A 64 -1.85 -30.53 25.06
C GLY A 64 -1.76 -29.05 25.50
N VAL A 65 -1.63 -28.12 24.56
CA VAL A 65 -1.57 -26.67 24.82
C VAL A 65 -2.99 -26.10 24.74
N VAL A 66 -3.58 -25.82 25.90
CA VAL A 66 -4.85 -25.11 26.01
C VAL A 66 -4.55 -23.63 26.25
N ILE A 67 -4.84 -22.79 25.26
CA ILE A 67 -4.70 -21.34 25.39
C ILE A 67 -5.95 -20.81 26.11
N PRO A 68 -5.82 -20.20 27.31
CA PRO A 68 -6.96 -19.59 27.97
C PRO A 68 -7.46 -18.38 27.17
N PRO A 69 -8.76 -18.07 27.20
CA PRO A 69 -9.26 -16.84 26.59
C PRO A 69 -8.60 -15.64 27.23
N GLU A 70 -8.15 -14.68 26.41
CA GLU A 70 -7.52 -13.46 26.90
C GLU A 70 -8.51 -12.66 27.75
N ARG A 71 -8.14 -12.42 29.02
CA ARG A 71 -8.86 -11.51 29.91
C ARG A 71 -8.16 -10.16 29.88
N LEU A 72 -8.60 -9.28 29.00
CA LEU A 72 -8.07 -7.93 28.91
C LEU A 72 -8.75 -7.03 29.95
N GLU A 73 -8.04 -6.71 31.03
CA GLU A 73 -8.49 -5.68 31.99
C GLU A 73 -8.56 -4.30 31.35
N ARG A 74 -7.70 -4.05 30.35
CA ARG A 74 -7.64 -2.78 29.61
C ARG A 74 -7.95 -3.04 28.14
N PRO A 75 -8.98 -2.40 27.56
CA PRO A 75 -9.26 -2.55 26.15
C PRO A 75 -8.15 -1.92 25.30
N ILE A 76 -7.95 -2.44 24.10
CA ILE A 76 -7.01 -1.86 23.14
C ILE A 76 -7.62 -0.56 22.62
N HIS A 77 -6.93 0.56 22.84
CA HIS A 77 -7.33 1.87 22.35
C HIS A 77 -6.84 2.05 20.91
N LEU A 78 -7.79 2.12 19.98
CA LEU A 78 -7.51 2.38 18.57
C LEU A 78 -7.73 3.87 18.27
N ALA A 79 -6.83 4.47 17.50
CA ALA A 79 -6.91 5.87 17.08
C ALA A 79 -7.51 6.05 15.68
N CYS A 80 -7.58 4.97 14.91
CA CYS A 80 -8.19 4.92 13.58
C CYS A 80 -9.12 3.71 13.46
N THR A 81 -9.96 3.75 12.45
CA THR A 81 -10.81 2.63 12.06
C THR A 81 -10.02 1.59 11.25
N GLY A 82 -10.59 0.40 11.05
CA GLY A 82 -9.94 -0.64 10.23
C GLY A 82 -10.11 -0.44 8.72
N GLY A 83 -10.98 0.48 8.29
CA GLY A 83 -11.23 0.72 6.87
C GLY A 83 -12.20 1.86 6.60
N ILE A 84 -12.45 2.09 5.32
CA ILE A 84 -13.30 3.19 4.84
C ILE A 84 -14.79 2.83 5.00
N PHE A 85 -15.57 3.72 5.62
CA PHE A 85 -17.03 3.62 5.69
C PHE A 85 -17.65 4.06 4.36
N ASP A 86 -18.59 3.26 3.84
CA ASP A 86 -19.33 3.53 2.60
C ASP A 86 -18.42 4.11 1.49
N PRO A 87 -17.49 3.31 0.93
CA PRO A 87 -16.52 3.80 -0.03
C PRO A 87 -17.24 4.52 -1.19
N TYR A 88 -16.78 5.74 -1.47
CA TYR A 88 -17.30 6.50 -2.58
C TYR A 88 -17.02 5.76 -3.89
N VAL A 89 -18.02 5.64 -4.75
CA VAL A 89 -17.87 5.05 -6.09
C VAL A 89 -17.85 6.20 -7.09
N PRO A 90 -16.68 6.54 -7.66
CA PRO A 90 -16.57 7.58 -8.67
C PRO A 90 -17.37 7.21 -9.92
N PRO A 91 -18.15 8.15 -10.49
CA PRO A 91 -18.90 7.87 -11.71
C PRO A 91 -17.96 7.65 -12.89
N GLU A 92 -18.25 6.63 -13.69
CA GLU A 92 -17.60 6.40 -14.97
C GLU A 92 -17.79 7.63 -15.86
N GLY A 93 -16.70 8.20 -16.35
CA GLY A 93 -16.76 9.42 -17.15
C GLY A 93 -16.76 10.72 -16.34
N ASP A 94 -16.22 10.76 -15.12
CA ASP A 94 -15.90 12.04 -14.46
C ASP A 94 -14.87 12.89 -15.28
N ALA A 95 -14.24 12.29 -16.31
CA ALA A 95 -13.47 12.99 -17.35
C ALA A 95 -14.26 13.31 -18.64
N ARG A 96 -15.40 12.64 -18.89
CA ARG A 96 -16.28 12.82 -20.06
C ARG A 96 -17.72 12.52 -19.62
N VAL A 97 -18.45 13.57 -19.25
CA VAL A 97 -19.81 13.44 -18.71
C VAL A 97 -20.77 13.08 -19.84
N SER A 98 -21.12 11.79 -19.97
CA SER A 98 -22.11 11.32 -20.95
C SER A 98 -23.46 10.99 -20.30
N ALA A 99 -24.50 11.11 -21.13
CA ALA A 99 -25.86 11.47 -20.79
C ALA A 99 -26.78 10.35 -20.22
N LEU A 100 -27.76 10.80 -19.42
CA LEU A 100 -29.16 10.34 -19.31
C LEU A 100 -29.51 8.88 -19.71
N SER A 101 -28.83 7.87 -19.16
CA SER A 101 -29.29 6.47 -19.15
C SER A 101 -30.17 6.17 -17.92
N LYS A 102 -31.02 5.13 -17.98
CA LYS A 102 -31.87 4.66 -16.87
C LYS A 102 -31.05 4.31 -15.61
N GLU A 103 -29.85 3.79 -15.80
CA GLU A 103 -28.87 3.55 -14.73
C GLU A 103 -28.37 4.87 -14.09
N GLY A 104 -28.30 5.94 -14.89
CA GLY A 104 -27.96 7.28 -14.42
C GLY A 104 -29.01 7.91 -13.50
N LEU A 105 -30.30 7.57 -13.63
CA LEU A 105 -31.33 8.03 -12.69
C LEU A 105 -31.20 7.33 -11.34
N ALA A 106 -31.03 6.00 -11.32
CA ALA A 106 -30.77 5.24 -10.09
C ALA A 106 -29.55 5.81 -9.36
N GLN A 107 -28.45 6.02 -10.09
CA GLN A 107 -27.23 6.62 -9.57
C GLN A 107 -27.47 8.05 -9.03
N LYS A 108 -28.28 8.87 -9.70
CA LYS A 108 -28.66 10.21 -9.19
C LYS A 108 -29.44 10.14 -7.88
N THR A 109 -30.41 9.22 -7.75
CA THR A 109 -31.17 9.07 -6.49
C THR A 109 -30.28 8.59 -5.35
N GLU A 110 -29.34 7.68 -5.63
CA GLU A 110 -28.35 7.25 -4.64
C GLU A 110 -27.40 8.38 -4.23
N ARG A 111 -26.95 9.19 -5.18
CA ARG A 111 -26.14 10.38 -4.90
C ARG A 111 -26.89 11.34 -3.98
N LEU A 112 -28.18 11.57 -4.22
CA LEU A 112 -28.99 12.41 -3.34
C LEU A 112 -29.07 11.84 -1.92
N LYS A 113 -29.35 10.54 -1.76
CA LYS A 113 -29.34 9.87 -0.45
C LYS A 113 -27.98 10.01 0.23
N LYS A 114 -26.89 9.75 -0.50
CA LYS A 114 -25.51 9.86 -0.01
C LYS A 114 -25.14 11.29 0.38
N ASN A 115 -25.70 12.29 -0.30
CA ASN A 115 -25.53 13.71 0.00
C ASN A 115 -26.30 14.14 1.26
N VAL A 116 -27.51 13.64 1.47
CA VAL A 116 -28.23 13.88 2.74
C VAL A 116 -27.46 13.26 3.90
N ALA A 117 -26.97 12.02 3.74
CA ALA A 117 -26.13 11.37 4.74
C ALA A 117 -24.82 12.14 5.01
N SER A 118 -24.22 12.77 3.98
CA SER A 118 -23.02 13.59 4.18
C SER A 118 -23.31 14.88 4.91
N GLN A 119 -24.44 15.55 4.62
CA GLN A 119 -24.87 16.73 5.36
C GLN A 119 -25.15 16.43 6.84
N LEU A 120 -25.78 15.28 7.15
CA LEU A 120 -25.96 14.84 8.52
C LEU A 120 -24.62 14.55 9.23
N SER A 121 -23.70 13.91 8.52
CA SER A 121 -22.35 13.63 9.04
C SER A 121 -21.57 14.91 9.32
N ILE A 122 -21.67 15.91 8.45
CA ILE A 122 -21.11 17.25 8.64
C ILE A 122 -21.65 17.91 9.90
N ARG A 123 -22.97 17.84 10.13
CA ARG A 123 -23.59 18.40 11.34
C ARG A 123 -23.00 17.73 12.59
N LYS A 124 -22.93 16.39 12.58
CA LYS A 124 -22.29 15.63 13.67
C LYS A 124 -20.84 16.05 13.90
N ILE A 125 -20.02 16.27 12.86
CA ILE A 125 -18.64 16.76 13.04
C ILE A 125 -18.63 18.12 13.72
N ARG A 126 -19.52 19.03 13.30
CA ARG A 126 -19.62 20.37 13.88
C ARG A 126 -20.08 20.36 15.33
N ASP A 127 -20.86 19.36 15.74
CA ASP A 127 -21.28 19.18 17.13
C ASP A 127 -20.07 18.87 18.04
N TYR A 128 -19.06 18.15 17.55
CA TYR A 128 -17.80 17.87 18.27
C TYR A 128 -16.74 18.96 18.07
N ASP A 129 -16.68 19.57 16.88
CA ASP A 129 -15.66 20.54 16.48
C ASP A 129 -16.31 21.75 15.78
N ALA A 130 -16.65 22.77 16.57
CA ALA A 130 -17.31 23.97 16.08
C ALA A 130 -16.47 24.77 15.06
N ASN A 131 -15.14 24.59 15.07
CA ASN A 131 -14.23 25.28 14.16
C ASN A 131 -14.14 24.62 12.78
N PHE A 132 -14.81 23.49 12.58
CA PHE A 132 -14.75 22.73 11.33
C PHE A 132 -15.52 23.42 10.18
N LYS A 133 -14.75 23.97 9.24
CA LYS A 133 -15.23 24.55 7.98
C LYS A 133 -14.87 23.63 6.80
N ILE A 134 -15.88 23.29 6.00
CA ILE A 134 -15.73 22.42 4.82
C ILE A 134 -15.01 23.13 3.68
N LYS A 135 -15.21 24.45 3.55
CA LYS A 135 -14.62 25.22 2.45
C LYS A 135 -13.09 25.27 2.54
N ASP A 136 -12.57 25.30 3.77
CA ASP A 136 -11.13 25.42 4.05
C ASP A 136 -10.46 24.03 4.10
N PHE A 137 -11.26 22.96 4.13
CA PHE A 137 -10.75 21.60 4.27
C PHE A 137 -9.94 21.10 3.06
N PRO A 138 -10.31 21.36 1.80
CA PRO A 138 -9.52 20.95 0.65
C PRO A 138 -8.08 21.46 0.64
N GLU A 139 -7.86 22.69 1.10
CA GLU A 139 -6.53 23.29 1.21
C GLU A 139 -5.71 22.55 2.26
N LYS A 140 -6.27 22.37 3.47
CA LYS A 140 -5.64 21.57 4.54
C LYS A 140 -5.35 20.14 4.10
N ALA A 141 -6.29 19.51 3.37
CA ALA A 141 -6.12 18.16 2.85
C ALA A 141 -4.97 18.08 1.85
N LYS A 142 -4.84 19.07 0.97
CA LYS A 142 -3.73 19.18 0.02
C LYS A 142 -2.40 19.35 0.76
N ASP A 143 -2.34 20.18 1.79
CA ASP A 143 -1.12 20.41 2.57
C ASP A 143 -0.68 19.13 3.29
N ILE A 144 -1.61 18.44 3.98
CA ILE A 144 -1.33 17.15 4.64
C ILE A 144 -0.84 16.12 3.61
N PHE A 145 -1.46 16.08 2.42
CA PHE A 145 -1.07 15.17 1.36
C PHE A 145 0.35 15.44 0.88
N ILE A 146 0.70 16.70 0.60
CA ILE A 146 2.05 17.08 0.16
C ILE A 146 3.08 16.78 1.26
N GLU A 147 2.80 17.21 2.49
CA GLU A 147 3.71 17.01 3.62
C GLU A 147 3.97 15.52 3.87
N ALA A 148 2.94 14.68 3.81
CA ALA A 148 3.09 13.24 4.01
C ALA A 148 3.98 12.58 2.95
N HIS A 149 3.86 12.98 1.68
CA HIS A 149 4.71 12.44 0.62
C HIS A 149 6.15 12.99 0.66
N LEU A 150 6.34 14.24 1.11
CA LEU A 150 7.68 14.76 1.40
C LEU A 150 8.33 14.03 2.59
N CYS A 151 7.54 13.69 3.59
CA CYS A 151 7.94 12.87 4.73
C CYS A 151 8.36 11.46 4.30
N LEU A 152 7.70 10.85 3.30
CA LEU A 152 8.14 9.58 2.72
C LEU A 152 9.53 9.67 2.10
N ASN A 153 9.86 10.78 1.42
CA ASN A 153 11.20 10.96 0.85
C ASN A 153 12.29 11.02 1.94
N LYS A 154 11.98 11.65 3.09
CA LYS A 154 12.91 11.84 4.22
C LYS A 154 12.88 10.71 5.26
N HIS A 155 11.87 9.85 5.22
CA HIS A 155 11.57 8.81 6.22
C HIS A 155 11.24 9.36 7.62
N ASP A 156 10.59 10.53 7.72
CA ASP A 156 10.31 11.24 8.98
C ASP A 156 8.81 11.45 9.25
N ARG A 157 8.41 11.53 10.52
CA ARG A 157 7.12 12.08 11.06
C ARG A 157 5.78 11.58 10.47
N LEU A 158 5.76 10.52 9.66
CA LEU A 158 4.57 10.08 8.93
C LEU A 158 3.38 9.68 9.82
N HIS A 159 3.61 9.13 11.03
CA HIS A 159 2.53 8.73 11.96
C HIS A 159 1.63 9.89 12.42
N THR A 160 2.10 11.13 12.32
CA THR A 160 1.30 12.31 12.66
C THR A 160 0.33 12.71 11.54
N LEU A 161 0.66 12.40 10.29
CA LEU A 161 -0.07 12.80 9.08
C LEU A 161 -0.90 11.66 8.49
N ALA A 162 -0.46 10.41 8.67
CA ALA A 162 -1.16 9.20 8.21
C ALA A 162 -1.65 8.37 9.40
N THR A 163 -2.77 7.67 9.23
CA THR A 163 -3.29 6.74 10.23
C THR A 163 -2.48 5.45 10.28
N GLU A 164 -2.68 4.69 11.34
CA GLU A 164 -2.06 3.39 11.58
C GLU A 164 -2.46 2.36 10.51
N ASN A 165 -3.63 2.53 9.88
CA ASN A 165 -4.08 1.72 8.75
C ASN A 165 -3.35 2.09 7.44
N CYS A 166 -3.17 3.39 7.17
CA CYS A 166 -2.56 3.86 5.93
C CYS A 166 -1.02 3.74 5.92
N PHE A 167 -0.40 3.85 7.09
CA PHE A 167 1.05 3.80 7.27
C PHE A 167 1.72 2.53 6.68
N PRO A 168 1.28 1.29 7.01
CA PRO A 168 1.90 0.09 6.48
C PRO A 168 1.83 0.03 4.94
N ASP A 169 0.69 0.39 4.36
CA ASP A 169 0.50 0.39 2.91
C ASP A 169 1.45 1.35 2.19
N MET A 170 1.77 2.49 2.81
CA MET A 170 2.70 3.46 2.24
C MET A 170 4.17 3.05 2.41
N VAL A 171 4.54 2.44 3.53
CA VAL A 171 5.95 2.25 3.94
C VAL A 171 6.50 0.86 3.58
N TRP A 172 5.68 -0.19 3.62
CA TRP A 172 6.16 -1.56 3.55
C TRP A 172 6.93 -1.86 2.26
N ASP A 173 6.39 -1.46 1.10
CA ASP A 173 7.00 -1.73 -0.20
C ASP A 173 8.21 -0.84 -0.53
N ILE A 174 8.38 0.26 0.20
CA ILE A 174 9.43 1.26 -0.02
C ILE A 174 10.55 1.19 1.02
N GLN A 175 10.44 0.36 2.05
CA GLN A 175 11.40 0.28 3.16
C GLN A 175 12.87 0.15 2.71
N TYR A 176 13.10 -0.55 1.60
CA TYR A 176 14.42 -0.74 1.01
C TYR A 176 14.55 -0.05 -0.36
N LYS A 177 13.85 1.06 -0.60
CA LYS A 177 13.88 1.79 -1.87
C LYS A 177 13.98 3.28 -1.58
N THR A 178 14.57 4.02 -2.51
CA THR A 178 14.58 5.48 -2.42
C THR A 178 13.45 6.04 -3.28
N VAL A 179 12.57 6.83 -2.69
CA VAL A 179 11.48 7.50 -3.40
C VAL A 179 11.84 8.97 -3.60
N ARG A 180 11.66 9.45 -4.83
CA ARG A 180 11.70 10.86 -5.19
C ARG A 180 10.33 11.22 -5.72
N TRP A 181 9.54 11.84 -4.85
CA TRP A 181 8.24 12.39 -5.21
C TRP A 181 8.28 13.92 -5.13
N SER A 182 7.69 14.59 -6.12
CA SER A 182 7.50 16.03 -6.10
C SER A 182 6.09 16.44 -6.54
N PHE A 183 5.60 17.51 -5.94
CA PHE A 183 4.35 18.16 -6.30
C PHE A 183 4.63 19.30 -7.28
N VAL A 184 4.10 19.21 -8.50
CA VAL A 184 4.34 20.23 -9.53
C VAL A 184 3.23 21.26 -9.50
N GLU A 185 2.00 20.85 -9.84
CA GLU A 185 0.86 21.76 -9.89
C GLU A 185 -0.47 21.05 -9.61
N SER A 186 -1.49 21.83 -9.27
CA SER A 186 -2.87 21.36 -9.13
C SER A 186 -3.63 21.77 -10.39
N LEU A 187 -4.08 20.81 -11.21
CA LEU A 187 -4.86 21.10 -12.41
C LEU A 187 -6.26 21.60 -12.03
N GLU A 188 -6.89 20.90 -11.09
CA GLU A 188 -8.15 21.30 -10.50
C GLU A 188 -7.96 21.52 -9.00
N PRO A 189 -8.73 22.44 -8.39
CA PRO A 189 -8.76 22.56 -6.95
C PRO A 189 -9.31 21.28 -6.33
N ALA A 190 -8.78 20.90 -5.17
CA ALA A 190 -9.27 19.75 -4.43
C ALA A 190 -10.75 19.97 -4.03
N ARG A 191 -11.57 18.92 -4.14
CA ARG A 191 -13.01 18.99 -3.86
C ARG A 191 -13.43 17.93 -2.86
N VAL A 192 -14.14 18.32 -1.81
CA VAL A 192 -14.78 17.36 -0.91
C VAL A 192 -15.94 16.69 -1.64
N VAL A 193 -15.93 15.37 -1.67
CA VAL A 193 -16.94 14.56 -2.38
C VAL A 193 -17.96 14.01 -1.40
N GLN A 194 -17.49 13.31 -0.37
CA GLN A 194 -18.35 12.65 0.61
C GLN A 194 -17.77 12.81 2.01
N VAL A 195 -18.68 12.95 2.98
CA VAL A 195 -18.36 12.95 4.41
C VAL A 195 -19.18 11.86 5.08
N ARG A 196 -18.55 11.08 5.94
CA ARG A 196 -19.17 10.00 6.70
C ARG A 196 -18.74 10.08 8.15
N CYS A 197 -19.68 9.90 9.04
CA CYS A 197 -19.41 9.78 10.47
C CYS A 197 -20.02 8.49 10.96
N SER A 198 -19.22 7.69 11.65
CA SER A 198 -19.67 6.44 12.25
C SER A 198 -19.27 6.41 13.72
N SER A 199 -20.18 5.89 14.55
CA SER A 199 -19.85 5.46 15.90
C SER A 199 -19.44 4.00 15.80
N MET A 200 -18.19 3.67 16.17
CA MET A 200 -17.76 2.27 16.20
C MET A 200 -18.43 1.55 17.38
N VAL A 201 -18.37 0.22 17.40
CA VAL A 201 -19.05 -0.74 18.32
C VAL A 201 -19.04 -0.36 19.81
N ASN A 202 -18.08 0.44 20.28
CA ASN A 202 -18.11 1.06 21.61
C ASN A 202 -18.77 2.43 21.53
N GLN A 203 -19.88 2.61 22.25
CA GLN A 203 -20.77 3.80 22.23
C GLN A 203 -20.10 5.16 22.56
N GLY A 204 -18.79 5.21 22.81
CA GLY A 204 -18.04 6.44 23.10
C GLY A 204 -17.13 6.95 21.97
N ASN A 205 -16.78 6.14 20.97
CA ASN A 205 -15.77 6.53 19.96
C ASN A 205 -16.41 6.82 18.60
N VAL A 206 -16.39 8.09 18.20
CA VAL A 206 -16.92 8.55 16.92
C VAL A 206 -15.79 8.95 15.98
N TYR A 207 -15.80 8.42 14.76
CA TYR A 207 -14.82 8.71 13.73
C TYR A 207 -15.49 9.43 12.56
N GLY A 208 -14.86 10.52 12.11
CA GLY A 208 -15.26 11.27 10.93
C GLY A 208 -14.30 10.96 9.77
N GLN A 209 -14.85 10.53 8.65
CA GLN A 209 -14.13 10.31 7.40
C GLN A 209 -14.57 11.31 6.33
N VAL A 210 -13.60 11.90 5.63
CA VAL A 210 -13.83 12.87 4.55
C VAL A 210 -13.09 12.40 3.31
N THR A 211 -13.81 12.23 2.21
CA THR A 211 -13.22 11.90 0.91
C THR A 211 -13.02 13.15 0.08
N VAL A 212 -11.81 13.33 -0.44
CA VAL A 212 -11.40 14.48 -1.24
C VAL A 212 -10.92 13.99 -2.59
N ARG A 213 -11.52 14.52 -3.66
CA ARG A 213 -11.02 14.36 -5.03
C ARG A 213 -9.87 15.32 -5.24
N MET A 214 -8.74 14.81 -5.68
CA MET A 214 -7.55 15.56 -6.05
C MET A 214 -7.19 15.24 -7.50
N HIS A 215 -6.97 16.27 -8.32
CA HIS A 215 -6.49 16.15 -9.69
C HIS A 215 -5.25 17.02 -9.85
N THR A 216 -4.09 16.37 -9.84
CA THR A 216 -2.79 17.04 -9.65
C THR A 216 -1.77 16.49 -10.63
N ARG A 217 -0.73 17.28 -10.91
CA ARG A 217 0.45 16.81 -11.64
C ARG A 217 1.57 16.55 -10.67
N GLN A 218 2.10 15.33 -10.73
CA GLN A 218 3.11 14.83 -9.81
C GLN A 218 4.26 14.22 -10.61
N THR A 219 5.47 14.29 -10.08
CA THR A 219 6.59 13.47 -10.56
C THR A 219 6.93 12.42 -9.53
N LEU A 220 7.28 11.24 -10.01
CA LEU A 220 7.61 10.11 -9.15
C LEU A 220 8.69 9.28 -9.81
N ALA A 221 9.80 9.12 -9.11
CA ALA A 221 10.86 8.18 -9.45
C ALA A 221 11.18 7.30 -8.25
N ILE A 222 11.19 5.98 -8.46
CA ILE A 222 11.56 5.00 -7.43
C ILE A 222 12.86 4.34 -7.84
N TYR A 223 13.82 4.35 -6.93
CA TYR A 223 15.11 3.70 -7.08
C TYR A 223 15.21 2.46 -6.19
N ASP A 224 15.86 1.43 -6.72
CA ASP A 224 16.21 0.20 -6.00
C ASP A 224 17.19 0.49 -4.85
N ARG A 225 17.47 -0.51 -4.02
CA ARG A 225 18.54 -0.49 -2.98
C ARG A 225 19.90 -0.07 -3.52
N PHE A 226 20.14 -0.35 -4.80
CA PHE A 226 21.38 -0.06 -5.51
C PHE A 226 21.35 1.30 -6.24
N GLY A 227 20.31 2.12 -6.06
CA GLY A 227 20.20 3.43 -6.71
C GLY A 227 19.84 3.38 -8.20
N ARG A 228 19.43 2.22 -8.73
CA ARG A 228 18.98 2.07 -10.12
C ARG A 228 17.51 2.44 -10.23
N LEU A 229 17.13 3.16 -11.28
CA LEU A 229 15.74 3.51 -11.55
C LEU A 229 14.90 2.24 -11.78
N MET A 230 13.82 2.08 -11.01
CA MET A 230 12.89 0.97 -11.12
C MET A 230 11.57 1.35 -11.78
N TYR A 231 11.09 2.56 -11.47
CA TYR A 231 9.76 3.01 -11.87
C TYR A 231 9.72 4.53 -11.99
N GLY A 232 8.98 5.00 -13.00
CA GLY A 232 8.72 6.42 -13.22
C GLY A 232 9.92 7.18 -13.76
N GLN A 233 9.79 8.50 -13.79
CA GLN A 233 10.77 9.48 -14.25
C GLN A 233 10.64 10.72 -13.36
N GLU A 234 11.75 11.36 -13.01
CA GLU A 234 11.76 12.54 -12.15
C GLU A 234 11.37 13.81 -12.92
N ASP A 235 11.74 13.91 -14.20
CA ASP A 235 11.56 15.12 -15.00
C ASP A 235 10.17 15.23 -15.66
N VAL A 236 9.48 14.10 -15.87
CA VAL A 236 8.23 14.05 -16.62
C VAL A 236 7.03 14.05 -15.66
N PRO A 237 6.33 15.18 -15.48
CA PRO A 237 5.13 15.22 -14.65
C PRO A 237 4.01 14.42 -15.30
N LYS A 238 3.22 13.75 -14.46
CA LYS A 238 2.05 13.00 -14.88
C LYS A 238 0.81 13.45 -14.13
N ASP A 239 -0.29 13.44 -14.85
CA ASP A 239 -1.59 13.82 -14.34
C ASP A 239 -2.16 12.63 -13.55
N VAL A 240 -2.51 12.88 -12.30
CA VAL A 240 -3.03 11.86 -11.38
C VAL A 240 -4.35 12.36 -10.81
N LEU A 241 -5.40 11.55 -11.01
CA LEU A 241 -6.71 11.73 -10.41
C LEU A 241 -6.88 10.69 -9.31
N GLU A 242 -7.08 11.15 -8.08
CA GLU A 242 -7.19 10.28 -6.91
C GLU A 242 -8.23 10.78 -5.91
N TYR A 243 -8.82 9.83 -5.18
CA TYR A 243 -9.79 10.08 -4.12
C TYR A 243 -9.14 9.70 -2.80
N VAL A 244 -8.65 10.70 -2.08
CA VAL A 244 -7.96 10.51 -0.79
C VAL A 244 -8.98 10.60 0.34
N VAL A 245 -8.94 9.64 1.25
CA VAL A 245 -9.79 9.60 2.43
C VAL A 245 -8.98 10.04 3.64
N PHE A 246 -9.51 11.04 4.34
CA PHE A 246 -8.97 11.51 5.61
C PHE A 246 -9.87 11.05 6.74
N GLU A 247 -9.29 10.74 7.89
CA GLU A 247 -10.01 10.36 9.09
C GLU A 247 -9.56 11.21 10.29
N LYS A 248 -10.52 11.54 11.15
CA LYS A 248 -10.27 12.12 12.47
C LYS A 248 -11.10 11.37 13.52
N HIS A 249 -10.46 11.03 14.63
CA HIS A 249 -11.16 10.58 15.84
C HIS A 249 -11.77 11.82 16.54
N LEU A 250 -13.09 11.94 16.53
CA LEU A 250 -13.80 13.14 17.00
C LEU A 250 -13.89 13.20 18.53
N THR A 251 -13.96 12.05 19.21
CA THR A 251 -14.03 12.00 20.68
C THR A 251 -12.71 12.47 21.33
N ASN A 252 -11.58 12.29 20.65
CA ASN A 252 -10.28 12.69 21.16
C ASN A 252 -10.07 14.21 20.96
N PRO A 253 -9.83 15.01 22.01
CA PRO A 253 -9.57 16.44 21.89
C PRO A 253 -8.30 16.76 21.08
N TYR A 254 -7.33 15.85 21.07
CA TYR A 254 -6.09 15.97 20.29
C TYR A 254 -6.20 15.34 18.90
N GLY A 255 -7.40 14.96 18.47
CA GLY A 255 -7.64 14.36 17.16
C GLY A 255 -7.29 15.33 16.03
N SER A 256 -6.33 14.93 15.19
CA SER A 256 -6.02 15.62 13.94
C SER A 256 -6.58 14.86 12.74
N TRP A 257 -6.76 15.57 11.63
CA TRP A 257 -7.08 14.95 10.35
C TRP A 257 -5.85 14.25 9.79
N ARG A 258 -5.96 12.95 9.54
CA ARG A 258 -4.87 12.12 9.02
C ARG A 258 -5.33 11.36 7.78
N MET A 259 -4.42 11.09 6.85
CA MET A 259 -4.70 10.25 5.69
C MET A 259 -5.00 8.82 6.14
N HIS A 260 -6.12 8.28 5.69
CA HIS A 260 -6.59 6.95 6.08
C HIS A 260 -6.54 5.93 4.95
N GLY A 261 -6.84 6.35 3.73
CA GLY A 261 -6.85 5.44 2.60
C GLY A 261 -7.04 6.15 1.27
N LYS A 262 -6.93 5.38 0.20
CA LYS A 262 -7.06 5.85 -1.18
C LYS A 262 -8.07 4.99 -1.92
N ILE A 263 -9.05 5.64 -2.55
CA ILE A 263 -10.03 4.97 -3.40
C ILE A 263 -9.52 5.03 -4.83
N VAL A 264 -9.34 3.86 -5.44
CA VAL A 264 -8.97 3.71 -6.86
C VAL A 264 -10.21 3.23 -7.61
N PRO A 265 -10.79 4.04 -8.51
CA PRO A 265 -11.92 3.58 -9.31
C PRO A 265 -11.50 2.45 -10.26
N PRO A 266 -12.38 1.48 -10.54
CA PRO A 266 -12.06 0.35 -11.42
C PRO A 266 -11.82 0.79 -12.86
N TRP A 267 -12.43 1.91 -13.29
CA TRP A 267 -12.26 2.50 -14.61
C TRP A 267 -11.02 3.40 -14.74
N ALA A 268 -10.23 3.57 -13.68
CA ALA A 268 -9.00 4.34 -13.76
C ALA A 268 -8.05 3.71 -14.80
N PRO A 269 -7.33 4.53 -15.58
CA PRO A 269 -6.32 3.99 -16.50
C PRO A 269 -5.27 3.20 -15.70
N PRO A 270 -4.71 2.12 -16.27
CA PRO A 270 -3.66 1.37 -15.61
C PRO A 270 -2.46 2.27 -15.35
N LYS A 271 -1.74 1.97 -14.26
CA LYS A 271 -0.48 2.65 -13.93
C LYS A 271 0.55 2.41 -15.04
N GLN A 272 1.60 3.23 -15.08
CA GLN A 272 2.71 3.02 -15.99
C GLN A 272 3.29 1.61 -15.81
N PRO A 273 3.68 0.91 -16.90
CA PRO A 273 4.39 -0.34 -16.76
C PRO A 273 5.75 -0.13 -16.08
N ILE A 274 6.23 -1.16 -15.40
CA ILE A 274 7.59 -1.18 -14.86
C ILE A 274 8.61 -1.34 -15.99
N LEU A 275 9.84 -0.88 -15.77
CA LEU A 275 10.90 -0.94 -16.78
C LEU A 275 11.41 -2.36 -17.06
N LYS A 276 11.26 -3.28 -16.10
CA LYS A 276 11.76 -4.66 -16.19
C LYS A 276 10.69 -5.62 -16.69
N THR A 277 11.11 -6.72 -17.31
CA THR A 277 10.23 -7.84 -17.63
C THR A 277 9.97 -8.70 -16.39
N VAL A 278 8.78 -9.33 -16.33
CA VAL A 278 8.37 -10.23 -15.25
C VAL A 278 7.96 -11.56 -15.87
N MET A 279 8.50 -12.65 -15.35
CA MET A 279 8.05 -14.00 -15.66
C MET A 279 7.14 -14.48 -14.54
N ILE A 280 5.95 -14.93 -14.90
CA ILE A 280 4.99 -15.53 -13.98
C ILE A 280 5.18 -17.04 -14.08
N PRO A 281 5.61 -17.73 -13.00
CA PRO A 281 5.80 -19.16 -13.05
C PRO A 281 4.46 -19.87 -13.26
N GLY A 282 4.45 -20.91 -14.09
CA GLY A 282 3.29 -21.77 -14.28
C GLY A 282 2.95 -22.58 -13.02
N PRO A 283 1.83 -23.32 -13.05
CA PRO A 283 1.44 -24.22 -11.96
C PRO A 283 2.56 -25.21 -11.61
N GLN A 284 2.84 -25.38 -10.31
CA GLN A 284 3.76 -26.42 -9.85
C GLN A 284 3.00 -27.74 -9.73
N LEU A 285 3.12 -28.60 -10.74
CA LEU A 285 2.52 -29.94 -10.73
C LEU A 285 3.26 -30.87 -9.77
N LYS A 286 2.51 -31.71 -9.05
CA LYS A 286 3.12 -32.83 -8.35
C LYS A 286 3.49 -33.95 -9.34
N PRO A 287 4.46 -34.81 -9.02
CA PRO A 287 4.75 -35.99 -9.84
C PRO A 287 3.48 -36.83 -10.05
N GLY A 288 3.06 -36.99 -11.31
CA GLY A 288 1.87 -37.75 -11.70
C GLY A 288 0.59 -36.94 -11.90
N GLU A 289 0.62 -35.61 -11.71
CA GLU A 289 -0.47 -34.71 -12.11
C GLU A 289 -0.18 -34.17 -13.52
N ASP A 290 -1.16 -34.23 -14.42
CA ASP A 290 -1.06 -33.67 -15.76
C ASP A 290 -1.37 -32.16 -15.75
N CYS A 291 -0.76 -31.41 -16.68
CA CYS A 291 -1.10 -30.00 -16.90
C CYS A 291 -2.47 -29.92 -17.57
N GLU A 292 -3.49 -29.47 -16.84
CA GLU A 292 -4.75 -29.06 -17.46
C GLU A 292 -4.60 -27.66 -18.07
N GLU A 293 -4.82 -27.54 -19.38
CA GLU A 293 -4.86 -26.24 -20.03
C GLU A 293 -6.15 -25.51 -19.60
N PRO A 294 -6.06 -24.29 -19.04
CA PRO A 294 -7.25 -23.50 -18.80
C PRO A 294 -7.90 -23.19 -20.15
N GLN A 295 -9.15 -23.62 -20.35
CA GLN A 295 -9.94 -23.22 -21.51
C GLN A 295 -10.04 -21.69 -21.52
N GLY A 296 -9.32 -21.06 -22.46
CA GLY A 296 -9.09 -19.62 -22.46
C GLY A 296 -10.38 -18.81 -22.55
N GLU A 297 -10.47 -17.75 -21.75
CA GLU A 297 -11.37 -16.65 -22.04
C GLU A 297 -11.00 -16.09 -23.42
N ALA A 298 -11.84 -16.39 -24.40
CA ALA A 298 -11.72 -15.92 -25.77
C ALA A 298 -11.61 -14.39 -25.79
N HIS A 299 -10.69 -13.90 -26.63
CA HIS A 299 -10.57 -12.52 -27.11
C HIS A 299 -11.85 -11.68 -26.90
N ARG A 300 -11.84 -10.78 -25.90
CA ARG A 300 -12.58 -9.52 -26.05
C ARG A 300 -11.82 -8.70 -27.09
N SER A 301 -12.21 -8.88 -28.34
CA SER A 301 -11.85 -8.01 -29.44
C SER A 301 -12.10 -6.56 -29.02
N GLN A 302 -11.02 -5.79 -28.99
CA GLN A 302 -11.08 -4.33 -29.02
C GLN A 302 -11.83 -3.95 -30.32
N LEU A 303 -13.09 -3.54 -30.19
CA LEU A 303 -13.83 -2.89 -31.26
C LEU A 303 -14.01 -1.42 -30.86
N ALA A 304 -13.40 -0.59 -31.71
CA ALA A 304 -13.60 0.85 -32.01
C ALA A 304 -14.31 1.74 -30.98
#